data_AF-A0A821JUN6-F1
#
_entry.id   AF-A0A821JUN6-F1
#
_cell.length_a   1.000
_cell.length_b   1.000
_cell.length_c   1.000
_cell.angle_alpha   90.00
_cell.angle_beta   90.00
_cell.angle_gamma   90.00
#
_symmetry.space_group_name_H-M   'P 1'
#
loop_
_entity.id
_entity.type
_entity.pdbx_description
1 polymer ?
#
loop_
_entity_poly.entity_id
_entity_poly.type
_entity_poly.pdbx_seq_one_letter_code
_entity_poly.pdbx_strand_id
1 'polypeptide(L)'
;PLSTDPDGRQHLDHFANECRRSYAHNDRNLREIENFITLSDTSYKPNYAINYYTRDSFLYRLVNKELRQQNIEAIFDFHFLLHDMHAQLQDAYKEFLALYDTGETMTFYRGQLLLKREMDILQEKRRNGSLITMNSCFSTSIMREVALVYIKDKSLVSVNALR
;
A
#
# COMPACT_ATOMS: atom_id res chain seq x y z
N PRO A 1 -14.95 15.60 3.38
CA PRO A 1 -14.79 14.35 2.60
C PRO A 1 -15.05 14.65 1.12
N LEU A 2 -14.25 14.11 0.18
CA LEU A 2 -14.46 14.32 -1.26
C LEU A 2 -15.82 13.79 -1.76
N SER A 3 -16.55 13.02 -0.94
CA SER A 3 -17.95 12.65 -1.19
C SER A 3 -18.96 13.81 -1.05
N THR A 4 -18.54 14.98 -0.56
CA THR A 4 -19.39 16.18 -0.41
C THR A 4 -18.91 17.37 -1.25
N ASP A 5 -17.86 17.18 -2.05
CA ASP A 5 -17.26 18.21 -2.88
C ASP A 5 -17.65 17.99 -4.36
N PRO A 6 -18.27 18.98 -5.05
CA PRO A 6 -18.51 18.91 -6.48
C PRO A 6 -17.27 18.56 -7.33
N ASP A 7 -16.07 18.88 -6.84
CA ASP A 7 -14.80 18.58 -7.51
C ASP A 7 -14.30 17.15 -7.28
N GLY A 8 -14.80 16.46 -6.25
CA GLY A 8 -14.36 15.10 -5.89
C GLY A 8 -14.65 14.04 -6.95
N ARG A 9 -15.73 14.21 -7.71
CA ARG A 9 -16.03 13.32 -8.84
C ARG A 9 -15.09 13.55 -10.02
N GLN A 10 -14.70 14.80 -10.28
CA GLN A 10 -13.74 15.12 -11.35
C GLN A 10 -12.36 14.52 -11.05
N HIS A 11 -11.92 14.57 -9.80
CA HIS A 11 -10.67 13.93 -9.38
C HIS A 11 -10.71 12.41 -9.52
N LEU A 12 -11.83 11.76 -9.16
CA LEU A 12 -12.00 10.33 -9.32
C LEU A 12 -12.00 9.92 -10.80
N ASP A 13 -12.69 10.66 -11.66
CA ASP A 13 -12.73 10.43 -13.11
C ASP A 13 -11.35 10.65 -13.76
N HIS A 14 -10.60 11.66 -13.30
CA HIS A 14 -9.22 11.89 -13.74
C HIS A 14 -8.31 10.71 -13.36
N PHE A 15 -8.30 10.33 -12.08
CA PHE A 15 -7.54 9.18 -11.58
C PHE A 15 -7.89 7.88 -12.34
N ALA A 16 -9.18 7.65 -12.58
CA ALA A 16 -9.66 6.51 -13.36
C ALA A 16 -9.07 6.48 -14.77
N ASN A 17 -9.06 7.61 -15.46
CA ASN A 17 -8.51 7.72 -16.81
C ASN A 17 -7.00 7.46 -16.85
N GLU A 18 -6.25 7.98 -15.88
CA GLU A 18 -4.82 7.70 -15.76
C GLU A 18 -4.55 6.21 -15.46
N CYS A 19 -5.38 5.58 -14.64
CA CYS A 19 -5.32 4.13 -14.41
C CYS A 19 -5.58 3.36 -15.71
N ARG A 20 -6.61 3.71 -16.48
CA ARG A 20 -6.92 3.07 -17.77
C ARG A 20 -5.76 3.18 -18.75
N ARG A 21 -5.11 4.34 -18.82
CA ARG A 21 -3.90 4.55 -19.66
C ARG A 21 -2.75 3.66 -19.20
N SER A 22 -2.49 3.63 -17.89
CA SER A 22 -1.41 2.83 -17.30
C SER A 22 -1.59 1.32 -17.47
N TYR A 23 -2.84 0.86 -17.59
CA TYR A 23 -3.19 -0.56 -17.68
C TYR A 23 -3.89 -0.94 -19.00
N ALA A 24 -3.72 -0.14 -20.06
CA ALA A 24 -4.45 -0.30 -21.33
C ALA A 24 -4.32 -1.68 -21.99
N HIS A 25 -3.28 -2.44 -21.66
CA HIS A 25 -3.02 -3.79 -22.20
C HIS A 25 -3.21 -4.90 -21.17
N ASN A 26 -3.89 -4.62 -20.05
CA ASN A 26 -4.15 -5.58 -18.99
C ASN A 26 -5.65 -5.67 -18.68
N ASP A 27 -6.35 -6.54 -19.41
CA ASP A 27 -7.81 -6.71 -19.30
C ASP A 27 -8.28 -7.01 -17.88
N ARG A 28 -7.46 -7.71 -17.07
CA ARG A 28 -7.78 -7.97 -15.66
C ARG A 28 -7.79 -6.66 -14.88
N ASN A 29 -6.73 -5.87 -14.96
CA ASN A 29 -6.67 -4.60 -14.25
C ASN A 29 -7.71 -3.62 -14.77
N LEU A 30 -8.00 -3.58 -16.08
CA LEU A 30 -9.09 -2.77 -16.63
C LEU A 30 -10.44 -3.14 -16.01
N ARG A 31 -10.76 -4.43 -15.89
CA ARG A 31 -11.96 -4.87 -15.17
C ARG A 31 -11.94 -4.51 -13.69
N GLU A 32 -10.79 -4.59 -13.02
CA GLU A 32 -10.67 -4.17 -11.62
C GLU A 32 -10.85 -2.64 -11.46
N ILE A 33 -10.37 -1.84 -12.42
CA ILE A 33 -10.57 -0.39 -12.50
C ILE A 33 -12.04 -0.07 -12.72
N GLU A 34 -12.69 -0.69 -13.69
CA GLU A 34 -14.14 -0.53 -13.88
C GLU A 34 -14.90 -1.04 -12.67
N ASN A 35 -14.51 -2.12 -12.01
CA ASN A 35 -15.17 -2.53 -10.76
C ASN A 35 -14.99 -1.50 -9.64
N PHE A 36 -13.82 -0.86 -9.54
CA PHE A 36 -13.58 0.20 -8.57
C PHE A 36 -14.44 1.45 -8.85
N ILE A 37 -14.73 1.75 -10.11
CA ILE A 37 -15.48 2.94 -10.55
C ILE A 37 -16.99 2.68 -10.74
N THR A 38 -17.38 1.50 -11.22
CA THR A 38 -18.72 1.09 -11.70
C THR A 38 -19.48 0.24 -10.69
N LEU A 39 -18.85 -0.74 -9.99
CA LEU A 39 -19.55 -1.45 -8.89
C LEU A 39 -19.86 -0.51 -7.72
N SER A 40 -19.30 0.70 -7.74
CA SER A 40 -19.86 1.82 -7.01
C SER A 40 -21.04 2.41 -7.77
N ASP A 41 -22.19 1.73 -7.75
CA ASP A 41 -23.51 2.35 -7.96
C ASP A 41 -23.75 3.53 -6.98
N THR A 42 -22.80 3.78 -6.06
CA THR A 42 -22.82 4.84 -5.04
C THR A 42 -21.51 5.63 -4.89
N SER A 43 -20.60 5.69 -5.89
CA SER A 43 -19.27 6.36 -5.80
C SER A 43 -18.25 5.74 -4.81
N TYR A 44 -16.97 6.07 -4.97
CA TYR A 44 -15.90 5.77 -4.00
C TYR A 44 -16.36 6.16 -2.58
N LYS A 45 -16.16 5.25 -1.62
CA LYS A 45 -16.56 5.46 -0.22
C LYS A 45 -15.34 5.72 0.65
N PRO A 46 -15.13 6.94 1.16
CA PRO A 46 -14.00 7.30 2.01
C PRO A 46 -13.75 6.26 3.12
N ASN A 47 -14.79 5.86 3.85
CA ASN A 47 -14.72 4.92 4.98
C ASN A 47 -14.21 3.50 4.63
N TYR A 48 -14.03 3.18 3.35
CA TYR A 48 -13.52 1.89 2.87
C TYR A 48 -12.13 2.02 2.22
N ALA A 49 -11.46 3.17 2.30
CA ALA A 49 -10.15 3.43 1.70
C ALA A 49 -9.10 2.33 1.99
N ILE A 50 -8.94 1.91 3.25
CA ILE A 50 -8.01 0.83 3.60
C ILE A 50 -8.43 -0.48 2.93
N ASN A 51 -9.73 -0.78 2.86
CA ASN A 51 -10.22 -2.00 2.22
C ASN A 51 -9.93 -2.00 0.71
N TYR A 52 -10.12 -0.86 0.02
CA TYR A 52 -9.75 -0.73 -1.38
C TYR A 52 -8.24 -0.93 -1.59
N TYR A 53 -7.40 -0.35 -0.72
CA TYR A 53 -5.95 -0.47 -0.80
C TYR A 53 -5.42 -1.88 -0.47
N THR A 54 -6.05 -2.61 0.46
CA THR A 54 -5.52 -3.90 0.95
C THR A 54 -6.00 -5.11 0.13
N ARG A 55 -7.02 -4.95 -0.72
CA ARG A 55 -7.43 -5.99 -1.68
C ARG A 55 -6.30 -6.28 -2.66
N ASP A 56 -6.16 -7.54 -3.09
CA ASP A 56 -5.33 -7.89 -4.24
C ASP A 56 -5.92 -7.27 -5.51
N SER A 57 -5.55 -6.02 -5.77
CA SER A 57 -6.08 -5.19 -6.83
C SER A 57 -4.99 -4.30 -7.44
N PHE A 58 -5.30 -3.72 -8.59
CA PHE A 58 -4.44 -2.71 -9.23
C PHE A 58 -4.07 -1.56 -8.28
N LEU A 59 -4.95 -1.20 -7.34
CA LEU A 59 -4.79 -0.01 -6.50
C LEU A 59 -3.60 -0.12 -5.54
N TYR A 60 -3.48 -1.25 -4.84
CA TYR A 60 -2.31 -1.56 -4.00
C TYR A 60 -1.00 -1.41 -4.79
N ARG A 61 -0.97 -1.98 -6.00
CA ARG A 61 0.23 -2.01 -6.85
C ARG A 61 0.56 -0.63 -7.39
N LEU A 62 -0.44 0.11 -7.86
CA LEU A 62 -0.31 1.46 -8.41
C LEU A 62 0.21 2.42 -7.34
N VAL A 63 -0.51 2.54 -6.21
CA VAL A 63 -0.16 3.49 -5.14
C VAL A 63 1.27 3.24 -4.65
N ASN A 64 1.63 1.98 -4.34
CA ASN A 64 2.99 1.67 -3.87
C ASN A 64 4.07 1.81 -4.96
N LYS A 65 3.72 1.72 -6.25
CA LYS A 65 4.67 1.98 -7.34
C LYS A 65 4.95 3.47 -7.43
N GLU A 66 3.91 4.29 -7.53
CA GLU A 66 4.03 5.73 -7.70
C GLU A 66 4.68 6.40 -6.47
N LEU A 67 4.35 5.95 -5.25
CA LEU A 67 5.02 6.37 -4.01
C LEU A 67 6.52 6.03 -3.99
N ARG A 68 6.91 4.83 -4.46
CA ARG A 68 8.34 4.44 -4.55
C ARG A 68 9.10 5.26 -5.58
N GLN A 69 8.42 5.63 -6.68
CA GLN A 69 8.98 6.47 -7.73
C GLN A 69 8.92 7.96 -7.41
N GLN A 70 8.26 8.35 -6.31
CA GLN A 70 7.99 9.74 -5.95
C GLN A 70 7.34 10.51 -7.11
N ASN A 71 6.43 9.87 -7.84
CA ASN A 71 5.71 10.51 -8.93
C ASN A 71 4.67 11.47 -8.34
N ILE A 72 5.05 12.75 -8.18
CA ILE A 72 4.24 13.75 -7.49
C ILE A 72 2.89 13.94 -8.19
N GLU A 73 2.87 14.00 -9.52
CA GLU A 73 1.64 14.16 -10.31
C GLU A 73 0.66 13.01 -10.02
N ALA A 74 1.13 11.76 -10.13
CA ALA A 74 0.29 10.60 -9.83
C ALA A 74 -0.15 10.58 -8.36
N ILE A 75 0.73 10.95 -7.42
CA ILE A 75 0.37 11.05 -5.99
C ILE A 75 -0.74 12.08 -5.76
N PHE A 76 -0.72 13.19 -6.49
CA PHE A 76 -1.83 14.15 -6.49
C PHE A 76 -3.11 13.53 -7.06
N ASP A 77 -3.06 12.67 -8.06
CA ASP A 77 -4.28 12.06 -8.60
C ASP A 77 -5.00 11.15 -7.59
N PHE A 78 -4.25 10.45 -6.72
CA PHE A 78 -4.81 9.60 -5.67
C PHE A 78 -4.70 10.16 -4.25
N HIS A 79 -4.48 11.47 -4.09
CA HIS A 79 -4.34 12.11 -2.79
C HIS A 79 -5.56 11.90 -1.88
N PHE A 80 -6.76 11.85 -2.48
CA PHE A 80 -8.03 11.58 -1.78
C PHE A 80 -7.98 10.24 -1.03
N LEU A 81 -7.45 9.20 -1.68
CA LEU A 81 -7.33 7.87 -1.11
C LEU A 81 -6.30 7.88 0.02
N LEU A 82 -5.15 8.53 -0.17
CA LEU A 82 -4.12 8.64 0.87
C LEU A 82 -4.64 9.36 2.11
N HIS A 83 -5.37 10.45 1.92
CA HIS A 83 -5.99 11.21 2.99
C HIS A 83 -6.95 10.32 3.81
N ASP A 84 -7.87 9.62 3.14
CA ASP A 84 -8.86 8.79 3.81
C ASP A 84 -8.24 7.54 4.46
N MET A 85 -7.22 6.95 3.83
CA MET A 85 -6.41 5.88 4.44
C MET A 85 -5.70 6.38 5.69
N HIS A 86 -5.10 7.57 5.66
CA HIS A 86 -4.40 8.13 6.80
C HIS A 86 -5.36 8.36 7.97
N ALA A 87 -6.54 8.92 7.71
CA ALA A 87 -7.58 9.10 8.73
C ALA A 87 -7.99 7.76 9.37
N GLN A 88 -8.28 6.74 8.57
CA GLN A 88 -8.63 5.41 9.08
C GLN A 88 -7.48 4.75 9.86
N LEU A 89 -6.23 4.93 9.43
CA LEU A 89 -5.06 4.41 10.14
C LEU A 89 -4.86 5.11 11.49
N GLN A 90 -5.11 6.43 11.57
CA GLN A 90 -5.05 7.17 12.83
C GLN A 90 -6.08 6.65 13.83
N ASP A 91 -7.31 6.37 13.39
CA ASP A 91 -8.35 5.85 14.27
C ASP A 91 -8.05 4.40 14.69
N ALA A 92 -7.64 3.53 13.75
CA ALA A 92 -7.20 2.18 14.06
C ALA A 92 -5.98 2.16 15.01
N TYR A 93 -5.07 3.13 14.88
CA TYR A 93 -3.92 3.25 15.78
C TYR A 93 -4.32 3.65 17.20
N LYS A 94 -5.31 4.55 17.37
CA LYS A 94 -5.83 4.89 18.70
C LYS A 94 -6.49 3.68 19.36
N GLU A 95 -7.29 2.92 18.62
CA GLU A 95 -7.91 1.68 19.10
C GLU A 95 -6.86 0.65 19.50
N PHE A 96 -5.82 0.50 18.67
CA PHE A 96 -4.69 -0.36 18.96
C PHE A 96 -3.96 0.06 20.25
N LEU A 97 -3.67 1.35 20.44
CA LEU A 97 -3.04 1.85 21.67
C LEU A 97 -3.92 1.69 22.92
N ALA A 98 -5.25 1.68 22.77
CA ALA A 98 -6.15 1.43 23.90
C ALA A 98 -6.14 -0.05 24.35
N LEU A 99 -5.78 -0.96 23.45
CA LEU A 99 -5.78 -2.41 23.69
C LEU A 99 -4.40 -2.97 24.05
N TYR A 100 -3.32 -2.29 23.64
CA TYR A 100 -1.94 -2.75 23.82
C TYR A 100 -1.16 -1.84 24.76
N ASP A 101 -0.37 -2.44 25.65
CA ASP A 101 0.56 -1.68 26.49
C ASP A 101 1.71 -1.12 25.63
N THR A 102 1.87 0.20 25.65
CA THR A 102 2.84 0.95 24.86
C THR A 102 4.30 0.64 25.19
N GLY A 103 4.57 -0.09 26.28
CA GLY A 103 5.91 -0.52 26.68
C GLY A 103 6.44 -1.78 25.99
N GLU A 104 5.59 -2.54 25.29
CA GLU A 104 6.00 -3.82 24.71
C GLU A 104 6.50 -3.69 23.26
N THR A 105 7.61 -4.37 22.95
CA THR A 105 8.10 -4.48 21.58
C THR A 105 7.30 -5.55 20.83
N MET A 106 6.58 -5.13 19.78
CA MET A 106 5.88 -6.06 18.89
C MET A 106 6.71 -6.41 17.67
N THR A 107 6.70 -7.69 17.30
CA THR A 107 7.37 -8.20 16.10
C THR A 107 6.37 -8.42 14.99
N PHE A 108 6.67 -7.87 13.81
CA PHE A 108 5.89 -8.06 12.59
C PHE A 108 6.80 -8.56 11.47
N TYR A 109 6.21 -9.30 10.53
CA TYR A 109 6.90 -9.91 9.40
C TYR A 109 6.39 -9.34 8.08
N ARG A 110 7.31 -9.15 7.13
CA ARG A 110 7.00 -8.75 5.75
C ARG A 110 7.79 -9.62 4.79
N GLY A 111 7.09 -10.23 3.83
CA GLY A 111 7.74 -10.89 2.69
C GLY A 111 8.02 -9.86 1.61
N GLN A 112 9.26 -9.82 1.14
CA GLN A 112 9.69 -8.91 0.08
C GLN A 112 10.74 -9.60 -0.79
N LEU A 113 10.52 -9.58 -2.10
CA LEU A 113 11.58 -9.93 -3.05
C LEU A 113 12.50 -8.72 -3.20
N LEU A 114 13.80 -8.96 -3.00
CA LEU A 114 14.86 -7.95 -3.09
C LEU A 114 16.00 -8.48 -3.95
N LEU A 115 16.60 -7.59 -4.74
CA LEU A 115 17.85 -7.86 -5.43
C LEU A 115 18.98 -7.97 -4.41
N LYS A 116 20.03 -8.74 -4.74
CA LYS A 116 21.20 -8.90 -3.87
C LYS A 116 21.81 -7.55 -3.45
N ARG A 117 21.95 -6.61 -4.38
CA ARG A 117 22.43 -5.24 -4.10
C ARG A 117 21.54 -4.48 -3.09
N GLU A 118 20.23 -4.67 -3.14
CA GLU A 118 19.29 -4.01 -2.22
C GLU A 118 19.43 -4.60 -0.81
N MET A 119 19.62 -5.92 -0.72
CA MET A 119 19.94 -6.59 0.53
C MET A 119 21.26 -6.11 1.13
N ASP A 120 22.30 -5.94 0.31
CA ASP A 120 23.62 -5.49 0.77
C ASP A 120 23.55 -4.06 1.33
N ILE A 121 22.80 -3.16 0.68
CA ILE A 121 22.53 -1.79 1.19
C ILE A 121 21.81 -1.84 2.54
N LEU A 122 20.79 -2.71 2.70
CA LEU A 122 20.08 -2.85 3.97
C LEU A 122 20.99 -3.39 5.08
N GLN A 123 21.88 -4.33 4.76
CA GLN A 123 22.86 -4.89 5.70
C GLN A 123 23.89 -3.84 6.14
N GLU A 124 24.37 -3.02 5.21
CA GLU A 124 25.28 -1.91 5.53
C GLU A 124 24.62 -0.89 6.45
N LYS A 125 23.39 -0.45 6.12
CA LYS A 125 22.60 0.47 6.96
C LYS A 125 22.38 -0.09 8.36
N ARG A 126 22.13 -1.39 8.48
CA ARG A 126 22.00 -2.05 9.78
C ARG A 126 23.31 -1.98 10.59
N ARG A 127 24.46 -2.22 9.96
CA ARG A 127 25.77 -2.25 10.63
C ARG A 127 26.21 -0.88 11.13
N ASN A 128 25.94 0.16 10.37
CA ASN A 128 26.34 1.53 10.71
C ASN A 128 25.26 2.30 11.49
N GLY A 129 24.14 1.67 11.84
CA GLY A 129 23.04 2.29 12.59
C GLY A 129 22.22 3.31 11.79
N SER A 130 22.32 3.31 10.46
CA SER A 130 21.53 4.22 9.61
C SER A 130 20.05 3.86 9.64
N LEU A 131 19.21 4.89 9.58
CA LEU A 131 17.76 4.73 9.46
C LEU A 131 17.37 4.23 8.06
N ILE A 132 16.34 3.39 8.03
CA ILE A 132 15.68 2.93 6.80
C ILE A 132 14.37 3.68 6.69
N THR A 133 14.24 4.51 5.66
CA THR A 133 13.00 5.21 5.31
C THR A 133 12.38 4.57 4.09
N MET A 134 11.05 4.58 4.02
CA MET A 134 10.29 4.07 2.88
C MET A 134 9.20 5.06 2.53
N ASN A 135 9.01 5.28 1.23
CA ASN A 135 8.00 6.22 0.73
C ASN A 135 6.65 5.53 0.46
N SER A 136 6.61 4.20 0.48
CA SER A 136 5.40 3.38 0.31
C SER A 136 4.85 2.93 1.66
N CYS A 137 3.56 2.55 1.71
CA CYS A 137 3.00 1.98 2.93
C CYS A 137 3.62 0.60 3.23
N PHE A 138 3.91 0.36 4.51
CA PHE A 138 4.62 -0.82 4.98
C PHE A 138 3.67 -1.89 5.49
N SER A 139 3.03 -2.62 4.58
CA SER A 139 2.19 -3.78 4.94
C SER A 139 3.01 -4.89 5.59
N THR A 140 2.60 -5.33 6.77
CA THR A 140 3.22 -6.40 7.56
C THR A 140 2.15 -7.34 8.13
N SER A 141 2.57 -8.47 8.69
CA SER A 141 1.70 -9.41 9.42
C SER A 141 2.34 -9.84 10.72
N ILE A 142 1.54 -10.08 11.75
CA ILE A 142 1.99 -10.73 12.99
C ILE A 142 2.37 -12.20 12.73
N MET A 143 1.70 -12.82 11.75
CA MET A 143 1.94 -14.21 11.37
C MET A 143 3.03 -14.29 10.29
N ARG A 144 4.14 -14.96 10.61
CA ARG A 144 5.25 -15.14 9.66
C ARG A 144 4.82 -15.91 8.41
N GLU A 145 3.92 -16.87 8.56
CA GLU A 145 3.40 -17.72 7.49
C GLU A 145 2.68 -16.88 6.43
N VAL A 146 1.90 -15.88 6.86
CA VAL A 146 1.21 -14.94 5.97
C VAL A 146 2.22 -14.10 5.21
N ALA A 147 3.26 -13.59 5.88
CA ALA A 147 4.31 -12.82 5.22
C ALA A 147 5.05 -13.64 4.14
N LEU A 148 5.28 -14.93 4.36
CA LEU A 148 5.94 -15.82 3.40
C LEU A 148 5.13 -16.05 2.12
N VAL A 149 3.81 -15.92 2.15
CA VAL A 149 2.95 -16.03 0.94
C VAL A 149 3.32 -14.97 -0.11
N TYR A 150 3.83 -13.81 0.31
CA TYR A 150 4.21 -12.71 -0.58
C TYR A 150 5.59 -12.90 -1.23
N ILE A 151 6.32 -13.96 -0.92
CA ILE A 151 7.59 -14.31 -1.55
C ILE A 151 7.30 -15.25 -2.73
N LYS A 152 7.47 -14.75 -3.96
CA LYS A 152 7.14 -15.46 -5.21
C LYS A 152 7.88 -16.78 -5.42
N ASP A 153 9.00 -17.00 -4.73
CA ASP A 153 9.80 -18.21 -4.85
C ASP A 153 10.13 -18.79 -3.46
N LYS A 154 9.45 -19.89 -3.12
CA LYS A 154 9.68 -20.61 -1.86
C LYS A 154 11.04 -21.32 -1.83
N SER A 155 11.74 -21.44 -2.96
CA SER A 155 13.07 -22.06 -3.05
C SER A 155 14.22 -21.10 -2.74
N LEU A 156 13.97 -19.78 -2.76
CA LEU A 156 14.97 -18.74 -2.42
C LEU A 156 14.98 -18.36 -0.93
N VAL A 157 14.25 -19.10 -0.09
CA VAL A 157 14.28 -18.94 1.38
C VAL A 157 15.56 -19.57 1.93
N SER A 158 16.71 -19.06 1.49
CA SER A 158 17.93 -19.13 2.28
C SER A 158 17.71 -18.20 3.45
N VAL A 159 17.45 -18.83 4.60
CA VAL A 159 17.19 -18.22 5.90
C VAL A 159 18.35 -17.30 6.28
N ASN A 160 18.28 -16.05 5.86
CA ASN A 160 18.98 -14.95 6.51
C ASN A 160 17.91 -14.07 7.14
N ALA A 161 17.19 -14.65 8.10
CA ALA A 161 16.55 -13.86 9.13
C ALA A 161 17.66 -13.02 9.77
N LEU A 162 17.56 -11.71 9.65
CA LEU A 162 18.40 -10.76 10.37
C LEU A 162 18.17 -10.99 11.87
N ARG A 163 18.97 -11.89 12.46
CA ARG A 163 19.32 -11.86 13.88
C ARG A 163 20.42 -10.84 14.08
#